data_AF-A0A6J4JHK2-F1
#
_entry.id   AF-A0A6J4JHK2-F1
#
_cell.length_a   1.000
_cell.length_b   1.000
_cell.length_c   1.000
_cell.angle_alpha   90.00
_cell.angle_beta   90.00
_cell.angle_gamma   90.00
#
_symmetry.space_group_name_H-M   'P 1'
#
loop_
_entity.id
_entity.type
_entity.pdbx_description
1 polymer ?
#
loop_
_entity_poly.entity_id
_entity_poly.type
_entity_poly.pdbx_seq_one_letter_code
_entity_poly.pdbx_strand_id
1 'polypeptide(L)'
;MGRPLDDRRLRPAAKAVHHGLGMAWGPVYCLLRRRGGMRPLGAGLVAGAALSLVVDTGLTPTLGLSAPNRDYPAATHVRGFLAHLVWGAAAALAAEAAYRLTGKAPGPVRPPGLGAAA
;
A
#
# COMPACT_ATOMS: atom_id res chain seq x y z
N MET A 1 18.42 -15.25 -18.05
CA MET A 1 19.79 -15.59 -17.60
C MET A 1 20.23 -14.56 -16.57
N GLY A 2 19.87 -14.75 -15.28
CA GLY A 2 20.33 -13.89 -14.19
C GLY A 2 21.65 -14.45 -13.64
N ARG A 3 22.73 -13.65 -13.65
CA ARG A 3 23.93 -14.03 -12.90
C ARG A 3 23.61 -13.93 -11.41
N PRO A 4 24.08 -14.87 -10.57
CA PRO A 4 23.94 -14.74 -9.13
C PRO A 4 24.56 -13.41 -8.71
N LEU A 5 23.74 -12.49 -8.19
CA LEU A 5 24.26 -11.31 -7.54
C LEU A 5 24.83 -11.75 -6.21
N ASP A 6 26.08 -11.36 -5.95
CA ASP A 6 26.68 -11.56 -4.64
C ASP A 6 25.75 -10.97 -3.56
N ASP A 7 25.67 -11.68 -2.45
CA ASP A 7 24.76 -11.49 -1.34
C ASP A 7 24.83 -10.06 -0.77
N ARG A 8 26.02 -9.47 -0.85
CA ARG A 8 26.32 -8.09 -0.45
C ARG A 8 25.66 -7.02 -1.32
N ARG A 9 25.40 -7.32 -2.61
CA ARG A 9 24.70 -6.42 -3.56
C ARG A 9 23.20 -6.71 -3.64
N LEU A 10 22.80 -7.97 -3.44
CA LEU A 10 21.41 -8.39 -3.51
C LEU A 10 20.58 -7.77 -2.37
N ARG A 11 21.10 -7.77 -1.14
CA ARG A 11 20.38 -7.24 0.03
C ARG A 11 20.00 -5.76 -0.10
N PRO A 12 20.90 -4.83 -0.45
CA PRO A 12 20.53 -3.43 -0.69
C PRO A 12 19.56 -3.25 -1.85
N ALA A 13 19.75 -3.99 -2.96
CA ALA A 13 18.87 -3.91 -4.12
C ALA A 13 17.43 -4.35 -3.78
N ALA A 14 17.28 -5.46 -3.05
CA ALA A 14 15.98 -5.93 -2.58
C ALA A 14 15.28 -4.90 -1.68
N LYS A 15 16.01 -4.25 -0.76
CA LYS A 15 15.46 -3.16 0.07
C LYS A 15 15.06 -1.95 -0.78
N ALA A 16 15.87 -1.58 -1.76
CA ALA A 16 15.57 -0.46 -2.64
C ALA A 16 14.30 -0.71 -3.46
N VAL A 17 14.14 -1.91 -4.02
CA VAL A 17 12.91 -2.33 -4.71
C VAL A 17 11.72 -2.31 -3.75
N HIS A 18 11.88 -2.87 -2.54
CA HIS A 18 10.81 -2.94 -1.54
C HIS A 18 10.32 -1.53 -1.14
N HIS A 19 11.23 -0.63 -0.76
CA HIS A 19 10.86 0.74 -0.41
C HIS A 19 10.37 1.54 -1.62
N GLY A 20 10.97 1.34 -2.79
CA GLY A 20 10.53 1.97 -4.05
C GLY A 20 9.09 1.61 -4.37
N LEU A 21 8.72 0.35 -4.21
CA LEU A 21 7.36 -0.13 -4.42
C LEU A 21 6.38 0.48 -3.42
N GLY A 22 6.75 0.55 -2.13
CA GLY A 22 5.95 1.24 -1.12
C GLY A 22 5.71 2.71 -1.46
N MET A 23 6.75 3.44 -1.89
CA MET A 23 6.61 4.84 -2.31
C MET A 23 5.70 4.98 -3.54
N ALA A 24 5.86 4.10 -4.54
CA ALA A 24 5.03 4.06 -5.74
C ALA A 24 3.56 3.74 -5.44
N TRP A 25 3.26 3.18 -4.27
CA TRP A 25 1.89 2.87 -3.84
C TRP A 25 1.19 4.02 -3.12
N GLY A 26 1.93 5.03 -2.63
CA GLY A 26 1.36 6.22 -1.98
C GLY A 26 0.27 6.95 -2.80
N PRO A 27 0.39 7.10 -4.13
CA PRO A 27 -0.66 7.66 -4.98
C PRO A 27 -2.00 6.92 -4.90
N VAL A 28 -2.02 5.61 -4.61
CA VAL A 28 -3.26 4.84 -4.42
C VAL A 28 -4.07 5.40 -3.24
N TYR A 29 -3.41 5.73 -2.12
CA TYR A 29 -4.05 6.41 -0.99
C TYR A 29 -4.66 7.75 -1.45
N CYS A 30 -3.89 8.58 -2.14
CA CYS A 30 -4.33 9.89 -2.60
C CYS A 30 -5.56 9.79 -3.52
N LEU A 31 -5.59 8.80 -4.40
CA LEU A 31 -6.71 8.53 -5.30
C LEU A 31 -7.98 8.17 -4.52
N LEU A 32 -7.89 7.18 -3.62
CA LEU A 32 -9.01 6.74 -2.78
C LEU A 32 -9.54 7.89 -1.91
N ARG A 33 -8.64 8.69 -1.35
CA ARG A 33 -8.98 9.81 -0.46
C ARG A 33 -9.60 11.00 -1.20
N ARG A 34 -9.07 11.36 -2.39
CA ARG A 34 -9.50 12.56 -3.13
C ARG A 34 -10.65 12.30 -4.10
N ARG A 35 -10.62 11.17 -4.81
CA ARG A 35 -11.64 10.83 -5.82
C ARG A 35 -12.69 9.88 -5.29
N GLY A 36 -12.30 8.93 -4.42
CA GLY A 36 -13.23 7.99 -3.80
C GLY A 36 -13.99 8.55 -2.60
N GLY A 37 -13.63 9.74 -2.11
CA GLY A 37 -14.28 10.35 -0.95
C GLY A 37 -14.13 9.56 0.35
N MET A 38 -13.18 8.63 0.43
CA MET A 38 -13.01 7.79 1.60
C MET A 38 -12.48 8.58 2.81
N ARG A 39 -12.86 8.15 4.01
CA ARG A 39 -12.24 8.63 5.25
C ARG A 39 -10.74 8.24 5.25
N PRO A 40 -9.85 9.06 5.84
CA PRO A 40 -8.39 8.84 5.78
C PRO A 40 -7.97 7.43 6.19
N LEU A 41 -8.40 6.96 7.36
CA LEU A 41 -8.04 5.62 7.84
C LEU A 41 -8.55 4.52 6.90
N GLY A 42 -9.78 4.64 6.39
CA GLY A 42 -10.33 3.67 5.44
C GLY A 42 -9.54 3.63 4.12
N ALA A 43 -9.19 4.79 3.56
CA ALA A 43 -8.36 4.88 2.37
C ALA A 43 -6.97 4.24 2.60
N GLY A 44 -6.37 4.48 3.77
CA GLY A 44 -5.09 3.88 4.15
C GLY A 44 -5.15 2.37 4.25
N LEU A 45 -6.15 1.83 4.97
CA LEU A 45 -6.33 0.39 5.14
C LEU A 45 -6.59 -0.31 3.81
N VAL A 46 -7.43 0.27 2.94
CA VAL A 46 -7.68 -0.30 1.60
C VAL A 46 -6.43 -0.24 0.74
N ALA A 47 -5.66 0.85 0.77
CA ALA A 47 -4.40 0.95 0.03
C ALA A 47 -3.39 -0.10 0.51
N GLY A 48 -3.23 -0.29 1.82
CA GLY A 48 -2.36 -1.31 2.41
C GLY A 48 -2.80 -2.74 2.09
N ALA A 49 -4.10 -3.04 2.24
CA ALA A 49 -4.65 -4.34 1.88
C ALA A 49 -4.44 -4.63 0.38
N ALA A 50 -4.68 -3.66 -0.48
CA ALA A 50 -4.43 -3.78 -1.92
C ALA A 50 -2.96 -4.04 -2.23
N LEU A 51 -2.03 -3.37 -1.52
CA LEU A 51 -0.60 -3.63 -1.67
C LEU A 51 -0.27 -5.09 -1.35
N SER A 52 -0.73 -5.60 -0.21
CA SER A 52 -0.48 -7.00 0.20
C SER A 52 -1.06 -8.02 -0.79
N LEU A 53 -2.30 -7.81 -1.26
CA LEU A 53 -2.94 -8.77 -2.15
C LEU A 53 -2.37 -8.71 -3.57
N VAL A 54 -2.21 -7.51 -4.13
CA VAL A 54 -1.74 -7.36 -5.51
C VAL A 54 -0.25 -7.68 -5.62
N VAL A 55 0.57 -7.16 -4.70
CA VAL A 55 2.02 -7.33 -4.78
C VAL A 55 2.46 -8.63 -4.13
N ASP A 56 2.21 -8.82 -2.84
CA ASP A 56 2.83 -9.92 -2.11
C ASP A 56 2.20 -11.26 -2.45
N THR A 57 0.89 -11.28 -2.62
CA THR A 57 0.15 -12.53 -2.95
C THR A 57 0.08 -12.76 -4.46
N GLY A 58 0.06 -11.69 -5.27
CA GLY A 58 -0.09 -11.76 -6.73
C GLY A 58 1.25 -11.70 -7.47
N LEU A 59 1.81 -10.49 -7.59
CA LEU A 59 2.95 -10.22 -8.46
C LEU A 59 4.24 -10.92 -8.01
N THR A 60 4.56 -10.89 -6.73
CA THR A 60 5.82 -11.43 -6.20
C THR A 60 5.99 -12.93 -6.49
N PRO A 61 5.01 -13.81 -6.18
CA PRO A 61 5.12 -15.22 -6.52
C PRO A 61 4.99 -15.48 -8.03
N THR A 62 4.13 -14.74 -8.75
CA THR A 62 3.96 -14.96 -10.22
C THR A 62 5.18 -14.57 -11.04
N LEU A 63 5.97 -13.60 -10.56
CA LEU A 63 7.25 -13.21 -11.15
C LEU A 63 8.43 -14.05 -10.64
N GLY A 64 8.21 -15.02 -9.75
CA GLY A 64 9.26 -15.85 -9.18
C GLY A 64 10.20 -15.11 -8.23
N LEU A 65 9.76 -13.99 -7.66
CA LEU A 65 10.54 -13.19 -6.70
C LEU A 65 10.42 -13.73 -5.26
N SER A 66 9.44 -14.60 -5.01
CA SER A 66 9.26 -15.38 -3.78
C SER A 66 8.85 -16.82 -4.10
N ALA A 67 8.83 -17.68 -3.07
CA ALA A 67 8.20 -18.99 -3.20
C ALA A 67 6.67 -18.86 -3.42
N PRO A 68 6.01 -19.90 -3.96
CA PRO A 68 4.56 -19.99 -4.04
C PRO A 68 3.85 -19.78 -2.70
N ASN A 69 2.67 -19.14 -2.71
CA ASN A 69 1.92 -18.81 -1.49
C ASN A 69 1.62 -20.04 -0.60
N ARG A 70 1.37 -21.20 -1.20
CA ARG A 70 1.07 -22.46 -0.49
C ARG A 70 2.26 -23.01 0.31
N ASP A 71 3.48 -22.54 0.05
CA ASP A 71 4.69 -23.01 0.71
C ASP A 71 4.94 -22.25 2.03
N TYR A 72 4.21 -21.15 2.27
CA TYR A 72 4.29 -20.38 3.52
C TYR A 72 3.14 -20.76 4.47
N PRO A 73 3.40 -20.88 5.79
CA PRO A 73 2.35 -21.06 6.78
C PRO A 73 1.31 -19.94 6.74
N ALA A 74 0.03 -20.25 7.01
CA ALA A 74 -1.05 -19.26 7.04
C ALA A 74 -0.75 -18.08 7.97
N ALA A 75 -0.08 -18.32 9.11
CA ALA A 75 0.34 -17.26 10.03
C ALA A 75 1.30 -16.24 9.40
N THR A 76 2.13 -16.65 8.43
CA THR A 76 3.02 -15.73 7.69
C THR A 76 2.21 -14.79 6.80
N HIS A 77 1.18 -15.30 6.12
CA HIS A 77 0.26 -14.49 5.31
C HIS A 77 -0.50 -13.48 6.17
N VAL A 78 -1.06 -13.92 7.29
CA VAL A 78 -1.80 -13.04 8.22
C VAL A 78 -0.88 -11.96 8.78
N ARG A 79 0.31 -12.32 9.25
CA ARG A 79 1.30 -11.36 9.76
C ARG A 79 1.70 -10.34 8.69
N GLY A 80 1.97 -10.81 7.47
CA GLY A 80 2.31 -9.94 6.33
C GLY A 80 1.18 -8.98 5.98
N PHE A 81 -0.06 -9.48 5.94
CA PHE A 81 -1.24 -8.67 5.68
C PHE A 81 -1.46 -7.60 6.75
N LEU A 82 -1.36 -7.95 8.04
CA LEU A 82 -1.47 -6.98 9.14
C LEU A 82 -0.37 -5.91 9.08
N ALA A 83 0.87 -6.29 8.75
CA ALA A 83 1.95 -5.33 8.55
C ALA A 83 1.62 -4.31 7.45
N HIS A 84 0.96 -4.76 6.38
CA HIS A 84 0.50 -3.87 5.30
C HIS A 84 -0.66 -2.97 5.70
N LEU A 85 -1.57 -3.42 6.57
CA LEU A 85 -2.60 -2.55 7.14
C LEU A 85 -1.97 -1.43 7.99
N VAL A 86 -0.98 -1.77 8.81
CA VAL A 86 -0.23 -0.79 9.61
C VAL A 86 0.51 0.18 8.69
N TRP A 87 1.17 -0.31 7.64
CA TRP A 87 1.80 0.53 6.64
C TRP A 87 0.79 1.48 5.99
N GLY A 88 -0.38 1.00 5.61
CA GLY A 88 -1.45 1.81 5.01
C GLY A 88 -1.98 2.90 5.96
N ALA A 89 -2.14 2.57 7.24
CA ALA A 89 -2.50 3.55 8.27
C ALA A 89 -1.40 4.61 8.47
N ALA A 90 -0.13 4.21 8.47
CA ALA A 90 1.01 5.12 8.55
C ALA A 90 1.10 6.04 7.31
N ALA A 91 0.86 5.50 6.11
CA ALA A 91 0.81 6.28 4.87
C ALA A 91 -0.31 7.32 4.90
N ALA A 92 -1.49 6.95 5.40
CA ALA A 92 -2.60 7.87 5.58
C ALA A 92 -2.24 9.00 6.56
N LEU A 93 -1.64 8.66 7.70
CA LEU A 93 -1.18 9.66 8.67
C LEU A 93 -0.17 10.63 8.05
N ALA A 94 0.85 10.11 7.36
CA ALA A 94 1.88 10.92 6.71
C ALA A 94 1.27 11.86 5.65
N ALA A 95 0.36 11.35 4.82
CA ALA A 95 -0.29 12.13 3.78
C ALA A 95 -1.21 13.22 4.36
N GLU A 96 -2.00 12.91 5.39
CA GLU A 96 -2.87 13.89 6.04
C GLU A 96 -2.05 14.95 6.80
N ALA A 97 -0.93 14.58 7.42
CA ALA A 97 0.00 15.54 7.99
C ALA A 97 0.54 16.49 6.91
N ALA A 98 1.01 15.95 5.78
CA ALA A 98 1.47 16.76 4.65
C ALA A 98 0.36 17.67 4.09
N TYR A 99 -0.88 17.19 4.00
CA TYR A 99 -2.01 17.99 3.56
C TYR A 99 -2.31 19.16 4.50
N ARG A 100 -2.25 18.93 5.82
CA ARG A 100 -2.43 20.00 6.81
C ARG A 100 -1.32 21.03 6.74
N LEU A 101 -0.07 20.58 6.61
CA LEU A 101 1.10 21.47 6.50
C LEU A 101 1.10 22.28 5.19
N THR A 102 0.49 21.76 4.12
CA THR A 102 0.46 22.43 2.81
C THR A 102 -0.86 23.13 2.49
N GLY A 103 -1.86 23.07 3.37
CA GLY A 103 -3.20 23.62 3.12
C GLY A 103 -3.98 22.92 2.00
N LYS A 104 -3.57 21.70 1.60
CA LYS A 104 -4.15 20.95 0.46
C LYS A 104 -5.10 19.83 0.88
N ALA A 105 -5.66 19.92 2.09
CA ALA A 105 -6.56 18.90 2.62
C ALA A 105 -7.72 18.60 1.65
N PRO A 106 -7.97 17.32 1.31
CA PRO A 106 -9.14 16.96 0.54
C PRO A 106 -10.40 17.30 1.32
N GLY A 107 -11.44 17.72 0.61
CA GLY A 107 -12.71 18.13 1.21
C GLY A 107 -13.36 17.07 2.12
N PRO A 108 -14.36 17.48 2.91
CA PRO A 108 -15.09 16.59 3.79
C PRO A 108 -15.66 15.39 3.02
N VAL A 109 -15.70 14.23 3.69
CA VAL A 109 -16.41 13.06 3.16
C VAL A 109 -17.89 13.42 3.03
N ARG A 110 -18.43 13.40 1.81
CA ARG A 110 -19.84 13.68 1.59
C ARG A 110 -20.66 12.48 2.08
N PRO A 111 -21.65 12.66 2.96
CA PRO A 111 -22.51 11.56 3.37
C PRO A 111 -23.34 11.08 2.17
N PRO A 112 -23.61 9.77 2.07
CA PRO A 112 -24.53 9.27 1.05
C PRO A 112 -25.92 9.87 1.29
N GLY A 113 -26.42 10.66 0.32
CA GLY A 113 -27.80 11.20 0.35
C GLY A 113 -28.01 12.67 -0.02
N LEU A 114 -26.97 13.52 -0.08
CA LEU A 114 -27.11 14.96 -0.37
C LEU A 114 -26.80 15.34 -1.83
N GLY A 115 -27.26 14.55 -2.78
CA GLY A 115 -26.97 14.73 -4.20
C GLY A 115 -28.13 14.36 -5.12
N ALA A 116 -29.29 15.00 -4.96
CA ALA A 116 -30.31 15.19 -5.99
C ALA A 116 -31.48 16.04 -5.44
N ALA A 117 -31.23 17.31 -5.17
CA ALA A 117 -32.30 18.30 -4.97
C ALA A 117 -31.74 19.68 -5.34
N ALA A 118 -31.61 19.93 -6.64
CA ALA A 118 -31.51 21.24 -7.28
C ALA A 118 -31.78 21.07 -8.77
#